data_AF-W1XTN6-F1
#
_entry.id   AF-W1XTN6-F1
#
_cell.length_a   1.000
_cell.length_b   1.000
_cell.length_c   1.000
_cell.angle_alpha   90.00
_cell.angle_beta   90.00
_cell.angle_gamma   90.00
#
_symmetry.space_group_name_H-M   'P 1'
#
loop_
_entity.id
_entity.type
_entity.pdbx_description
1 polymer ?
#
loop_
_entity_poly.entity_id
_entity_poly.type
_entity_poly.pdbx_seq_one_letter_code
_entity_poly.pdbx_strand_id
1 'polypeptide(L)' 'RNHIAGNLYCESKDDINIHVYGAHIFHTSLKHVWDYVNQFAEFNHYVNSPVANYKGEMYNLPFNMNTFS' A
#
# COMPACT_ATOMS: atom_id res chain seq x y z
N ARG A 1 -11.10 -17.63 10.03
CA ARG A 1 -11.24 -17.00 8.70
C ARG A 1 -11.28 -18.10 7.67
N ASN A 2 -11.99 -17.91 6.57
CA ASN A 2 -12.16 -18.95 5.54
C ASN A 2 -11.20 -18.75 4.34
N HIS A 3 -10.08 -18.06 4.55
CA HIS A 3 -9.06 -17.75 3.54
C HIS A 3 -7.66 -17.73 4.16
N ILE A 4 -6.63 -17.82 3.31
CA ILE A 4 -5.21 -17.77 3.70
C ILE A 4 -4.70 -16.32 3.87
N ALA A 5 -3.38 -16.15 4.10
CA ALA A 5 -2.66 -14.88 4.12
C ALA A 5 -2.99 -13.88 5.25
N GLY A 6 -3.86 -14.23 6.21
CA GLY A 6 -4.10 -13.40 7.39
C GLY A 6 -4.68 -12.03 7.02
N ASN A 7 -4.09 -10.94 7.51
CA ASN A 7 -4.52 -9.56 7.19
C ASN A 7 -4.04 -9.10 5.80
N LEU A 8 -3.13 -9.82 5.15
CA LEU A 8 -2.63 -9.51 3.80
C LEU A 8 -3.52 -10.06 2.69
N TYR A 9 -4.63 -10.71 3.05
CA TYR A 9 -5.57 -11.26 2.07
C TYR A 9 -6.21 -10.15 1.24
N CYS A 10 -6.20 -10.36 -0.08
CA CYS A 10 -6.95 -9.57 -1.04
C CYS A 10 -8.11 -10.38 -1.62
N GLU A 11 -9.29 -9.77 -1.71
CA GLU A 11 -10.43 -10.31 -2.43
C GLU A 11 -10.41 -9.75 -3.86
N SER A 12 -10.59 -10.59 -4.87
CA SER A 12 -10.75 -10.12 -6.25
C SER A 12 -12.22 -9.87 -6.54
N LYS A 13 -12.55 -8.64 -6.94
CA LYS A 13 -13.91 -8.22 -7.30
C LYS A 13 -13.84 -7.17 -8.41
N ASP A 14 -14.64 -7.35 -9.46
CA ASP A 14 -14.68 -6.45 -10.62
C ASP A 14 -13.29 -6.16 -11.20
N ASP A 15 -12.46 -7.21 -11.29
CA ASP A 15 -11.05 -7.17 -11.72
C ASP A 15 -10.11 -6.30 -10.85
N ILE A 16 -10.54 -5.96 -9.63
CA ILE A 16 -9.77 -5.20 -8.65
C ILE A 16 -9.39 -6.10 -7.48
N ASN A 17 -8.10 -6.08 -7.08
CA ASN A 17 -7.62 -6.70 -5.86
C ASN A 17 -7.89 -5.78 -4.65
N ILE A 18 -8.89 -6.11 -3.85
CA ILE A 18 -9.33 -5.33 -2.70
C ILE A 18 -8.64 -5.81 -1.43
N HIS A 19 -7.95 -4.91 -0.73
CA HIS A 19 -7.32 -5.20 0.55
C HIS A 19 -8.37 -5.17 1.68
N VAL A 20 -8.97 -6.32 1.97
CA VAL A 20 -10.14 -6.45 2.88
C VAL A 20 -9.87 -5.97 4.30
N TYR A 21 -8.61 -6.05 4.75
CA TYR A 21 -8.20 -5.71 6.11
C TYR A 21 -7.33 -4.43 6.18
N GLY A 22 -7.53 -3.51 5.24
CA GLY A 22 -6.80 -2.24 5.15
C GLY A 22 -5.60 -2.29 4.20
N ALA A 23 -5.14 -1.11 3.79
CA ALA A 23 -4.06 -0.98 2.81
C ALA A 23 -2.75 -1.61 3.32
N HIS A 24 -2.12 -2.42 2.46
CA HIS A 24 -0.83 -3.04 2.74
C HIS A 24 0.09 -2.76 1.56
N ILE A 25 1.06 -1.87 1.77
CA ILE A 25 2.02 -1.46 0.74
C ILE A 25 3.36 -2.01 1.18
N PHE A 26 3.90 -2.96 0.40
CA PHE A 26 5.18 -3.58 0.72
C PHE A 26 6.31 -2.56 0.51
N HIS A 27 7.17 -2.41 1.50
CA HIS A 27 8.39 -1.62 1.41
C HIS A 27 9.51 -2.28 2.23
N THR A 28 10.74 -2.22 1.73
CA THR A 28 11.91 -2.71 2.45
C THR A 28 13.18 -2.06 1.89
N SER A 29 14.16 -1.81 2.75
CA SER A 29 15.52 -1.42 2.35
C SER A 29 16.48 -2.62 2.25
N LEU A 30 16.00 -3.83 2.56
CA LEU A 30 16.80 -5.06 2.59
C LEU A 30 16.72 -5.79 1.24
N LYS A 31 17.82 -5.75 0.47
CA LYS A 31 17.88 -6.38 -0.87
C LYS A 31 17.55 -7.87 -0.86
N HIS A 32 18.04 -8.63 0.13
CA HIS A 32 17.77 -10.07 0.21
C HIS A 32 16.29 -10.38 0.50
N VAL A 33 15.58 -9.52 1.25
CA VAL A 33 14.14 -9.68 1.47
C VAL A 33 13.37 -9.33 0.21
N TRP A 34 13.76 -8.24 -0.48
CA TRP A 34 13.21 -7.87 -1.78
C TRP A 34 13.36 -9.01 -2.80
N ASP A 35 14.55 -9.60 -2.89
CA ASP A 35 14.85 -10.69 -3.80
C ASP A 35 14.10 -11.98 -3.43
N TYR A 36 13.87 -12.22 -2.15
CA TYR A 36 13.06 -13.34 -1.69
C TYR A 36 11.60 -13.19 -2.12
N VAL A 37 10.97 -12.03 -1.85
CA VAL A 37 9.54 -11.85 -2.19
C VAL A 37 9.29 -11.84 -3.69
N ASN A 38 10.25 -11.36 -4.49
CA ASN A 38 10.14 -11.34 -5.96
C ASN A 38 10.21 -12.74 -6.59
N GLN A 39 10.53 -13.79 -5.83
CA GLN A 39 10.38 -15.18 -6.30
C GLN A 39 8.90 -15.62 -6.39
N PHE A 40 8.00 -14.91 -5.70
CA PHE A 40 6.59 -15.28 -5.59
C PHE A 40 5.64 -14.33 -6.31
N ALA A 41 6.05 -13.08 -6.54
CA ALA A 41 5.23 -12.07 -7.20
C ALA A 41 6.10 -10.98 -7.86
N GLU A 42 5.61 -10.40 -8.94
CA GLU A 42 6.16 -9.18 -9.52
C GLU A 42 5.52 -7.95 -8.84
N PHE A 43 6.35 -7.00 -8.42
CA PHE A 43 5.88 -5.75 -7.84
C PHE A 43 5.82 -4.65 -8.90
N ASN A 44 4.74 -3.88 -8.88
CA ASN A 44 4.65 -2.65 -9.67
C ASN A 44 5.44 -1.51 -9.02
N HIS A 45 5.48 -0.36 -9.68
CA HIS A 45 6.17 0.85 -9.20
C HIS A 45 5.26 1.80 -8.42
N TYR A 46 4.28 1.27 -7.68
CA TYR A 46 3.39 2.11 -6.87
C TYR A 46 4.18 2.85 -5.77
N VAL A 47 3.93 4.15 -5.64
CA VAL A 47 4.48 4.99 -4.57
C VAL A 47 3.33 5.49 -3.71
N ASN A 48 3.42 5.25 -2.41
CA ASN A 48 2.41 5.70 -1.46
C ASN A 48 2.51 7.22 -1.25
N SER A 49 1.50 7.95 -1.70
CA SER A 49 1.37 9.40 -1.51
C SER A 49 -0.02 9.72 -0.96
N PRO A 50 -0.26 9.49 0.36
CA PRO A 50 -1.58 9.71 0.96
C PRO A 50 -1.98 11.18 0.97
N VAL A 51 -3.28 11.43 1.16
CA VAL A 51 -3.83 12.77 1.35
C VAL A 51 -4.64 12.80 2.64
N ALA A 52 -4.40 13.81 3.47
CA ALA A 52 -5.18 14.07 4.68
C ALA A 52 -6.26 15.10 4.40
N ASN A 53 -7.48 14.86 4.89
CA ASN A 53 -8.55 15.84 4.91
C ASN A 53 -8.77 16.32 6.35
N TYR A 54 -8.56 17.60 6.60
CA TYR A 54 -8.85 18.24 7.87
C TYR A 54 -9.89 19.34 7.67
N LYS A 55 -11.12 19.11 8.14
CA LYS A 55 -12.23 20.07 8.04
C LYS A 55 -12.52 20.58 6.61
N GLY A 56 -12.29 19.75 5.60
CA GLY A 56 -12.49 20.09 4.19
C GLY A 56 -11.24 20.61 3.48
N GLU A 57 -10.16 20.88 4.21
CA GLU A 57 -8.86 21.24 3.64
C GLU A 57 -8.02 19.98 3.37
N MET A 58 -7.42 19.91 2.19
CA MET A 58 -6.66 18.76 1.71
C MET A 58 -5.16 19.02 1.82
N TYR A 59 -4.43 18.07 2.41
CA TYR A 59 -2.99 18.17 2.68
C TYR A 59 -2.26 16.93 2.16
N ASN A 60 -1.15 17.13 1.45
CA ASN A 60 -0.28 16.03 1.02
C ASN A 60 0.47 15.41 2.21
N LEU A 61 0.57 14.09 2.22
CA LEU A 61 1.40 13.33 3.15
C LEU A 61 2.54 12.60 2.42
N PRO A 62 3.69 12.36 3.09
CA PRO A 62 4.05 12.84 4.44
C PRO A 62 4.34 14.35 4.44
N PHE A 63 4.69 14.92 5.60
CA PHE A 63 5.05 16.34 5.69
C PHE A 63 6.21 16.69 4.74
N ASN A 64 5.92 17.55 3.77
CA ASN A 64 6.88 18.11 2.83
C ASN A 64 6.39 19.50 2.38
N MET A 65 7.07 20.15 1.42
CA MET A 65 6.71 21.50 0.97
C MET A 65 5.26 21.60 0.46
N ASN A 66 4.72 20.54 -0.17
CA ASN A 66 3.33 20.51 -0.64
C ASN A 66 2.32 20.52 0.51
N THR A 67 2.72 20.09 1.72
CA THR A 67 1.84 20.10 2.90
C THR A 67 1.61 21.53 3.42
N PHE A 68 2.54 22.46 3.16
CA PHE A 68 2.51 23.83 3.68
C PHE A 68 2.29 24.89 2.58
N SER A 69 1.86 24.44 1.40
CA SER A 69 1.58 25.32 0.25
C SER A 69 0.19 25.94 0.32
#